data_AF-M3ARC6-F1
#
_entry.id   AF-M3ARC6-F1
#
_cell.length_a   1.000
_cell.length_b   1.000
_cell.length_c   1.000
_cell.angle_alpha   90.00
_cell.angle_beta   90.00
_cell.angle_gamma   90.00
#
_symmetry.space_group_name_H-M   'P 1'
#
loop_
_entity.id
_entity.type
_entity.pdbx_description
1 polymer ?
#
loop_
_entity_poly.entity_id
_entity_poly.type
_entity_poly.pdbx_seq_one_letter_code
_entity_poly.pdbx_strand_id
1 'polypeptide(L)'
;MLAHPDGRRILRDRPRITSQTISLEKLRTFPENSVGRAYAAWLDREGVTPDTRDQVRYIDDPEEAYVMQRYRETHDFTHAITGLPVIIEGELAIKAFEFTNTLLPMTGLSLAAVVRLKAVERKRFFDIYLPWALRNGLKAEEVVNVYWEEELETDVGVLRNRLGIEMPPDLREMRKALREERKRERMEREKLGAIKEA
;
A
#
# COMPACT_ATOMS: atom_id res chain seq x y z
N MET A 1 14.55 -13.63 -1.63
CA MET A 1 15.53 -12.94 -2.51
C MET A 1 16.54 -13.88 -3.19
N LEU A 2 17.50 -14.52 -2.50
CA LEU A 2 18.57 -15.31 -3.16
C LEU A 2 18.07 -16.45 -4.07
N ALA A 3 16.91 -17.04 -3.75
CA ALA A 3 16.28 -18.06 -4.58
C ALA A 3 15.72 -17.50 -5.91
N HIS A 4 15.40 -16.21 -5.98
CA HIS A 4 14.80 -15.56 -7.15
C HIS A 4 15.87 -14.94 -8.06
N PRO A 5 15.80 -15.10 -9.40
CA PRO A 5 16.77 -14.50 -10.32
C PRO A 5 16.86 -12.97 -10.18
N ASP A 6 15.71 -12.28 -10.16
CA ASP A 6 15.70 -10.82 -9.97
C ASP A 6 16.11 -10.43 -8.55
N GLY A 7 15.78 -11.25 -7.54
CA GLY A 7 16.26 -11.05 -6.18
C GLY A 7 17.79 -11.03 -6.10
N ARG A 8 18.47 -11.96 -6.79
CA ARG A 8 19.95 -11.95 -6.89
C ARG A 8 20.49 -10.74 -7.64
N ARG A 9 19.83 -10.31 -8.73
CA ARG A 9 20.21 -9.09 -9.46
C ARG A 9 20.14 -7.87 -8.54
N ILE A 10 19.02 -7.71 -7.85
CA ILE A 10 18.79 -6.62 -6.90
C ILE A 10 19.83 -6.60 -5.78
N LEU A 11 20.17 -7.76 -5.19
CA LEU A 11 21.18 -7.83 -4.11
C LEU A 11 22.58 -7.43 -4.57
N ARG A 12 22.91 -7.68 -5.84
CA ARG A 12 24.17 -7.27 -6.46
C ARG A 12 24.17 -5.79 -6.82
N ASP A 13 23.12 -5.33 -7.51
CA ASP A 13 23.06 -4.01 -8.13
C ASP A 13 22.72 -2.92 -7.08
N ARG A 14 22.10 -3.34 -5.97
CA ARG A 14 21.69 -2.54 -4.80
C ARG A 14 21.00 -1.20 -5.14
N PRO A 15 20.03 -1.17 -6.07
CA PRO A 15 19.34 0.08 -6.41
C PRO A 15 18.55 0.62 -5.21
N ARG A 16 18.35 1.96 -5.21
CA ARG A 16 17.68 2.71 -4.15
C ARG A 16 16.50 3.49 -4.72
N ILE A 17 15.43 3.60 -3.95
CA ILE A 17 14.24 4.38 -4.31
C ILE A 17 14.29 5.69 -3.51
N THR A 18 14.82 6.75 -4.13
CA THR A 18 14.87 8.10 -3.56
C THR A 18 14.51 9.11 -4.64
N SER A 19 14.22 10.37 -4.26
CA SER A 19 13.99 11.42 -5.26
C SER A 19 15.23 11.74 -6.11
N GLN A 20 16.42 11.29 -5.69
CA GLN A 20 17.66 11.45 -6.44
C GLN A 20 17.81 10.40 -7.55
N THR A 21 17.33 9.18 -7.31
CA THR A 21 17.42 8.08 -8.28
C THR A 21 16.18 8.01 -9.17
N ILE A 22 15.02 8.46 -8.68
CA ILE A 22 13.75 8.46 -9.39
C ILE A 22 13.15 9.88 -9.38
N SER A 23 13.15 10.51 -10.55
CA SER A 23 12.56 11.85 -10.72
C SER A 23 11.03 11.77 -10.73
N LEU A 24 10.39 12.28 -9.68
CA LEU A 24 8.92 12.36 -9.61
C LEU A 24 8.34 13.23 -10.73
N GLU A 25 9.02 14.31 -11.11
CA GLU A 25 8.60 15.14 -12.26
C GLU A 25 8.57 14.33 -13.55
N LYS A 26 9.58 13.49 -13.78
CA LYS A 26 9.59 12.56 -14.93
C LYS A 26 8.45 11.56 -14.84
N LEU A 27 8.22 10.96 -13.67
CA LEU A 27 7.13 9.99 -13.49
C LEU A 27 5.74 10.59 -13.76
N ARG A 28 5.53 11.87 -13.43
CA ARG A 28 4.28 12.57 -13.77
C ARG A 28 4.10 12.72 -15.29
N THR A 29 5.14 12.63 -16.11
CA THR A 29 5.00 12.68 -17.57
C THR A 29 4.70 11.32 -18.21
N PHE A 30 4.76 10.22 -17.45
CA PHE A 30 4.51 8.89 -17.98
C PHE A 30 3.04 8.66 -18.37
N PRO A 31 2.75 7.66 -19.22
CA PRO A 31 1.38 7.29 -19.58
C PRO A 31 0.49 7.06 -18.35
N GLU A 32 -0.79 7.43 -18.42
CA GLU A 32 -1.73 7.36 -17.28
C GLU A 32 -1.86 5.96 -16.66
N ASN A 33 -1.70 4.93 -17.48
CA ASN A 33 -1.76 3.53 -17.09
C ASN A 33 -0.43 2.95 -16.61
N SER A 34 0.67 3.71 -16.57
CA SER A 34 1.96 3.17 -16.13
C SER A 34 2.11 3.10 -14.62
N VAL A 35 2.99 2.21 -14.14
CA VAL A 35 3.33 2.08 -12.72
C VAL A 35 3.93 3.36 -12.18
N GLY A 36 4.84 4.00 -12.92
CA GLY A 36 5.49 5.24 -12.51
C GLY A 36 4.49 6.39 -12.35
N ARG A 37 3.53 6.52 -13.28
CA ARG A 37 2.47 7.53 -13.19
C ARG A 37 1.52 7.23 -12.03
N ALA A 38 1.16 5.97 -11.82
CA ALA A 38 0.37 5.54 -10.66
C ALA A 38 1.07 5.83 -9.32
N TYR A 39 2.38 5.58 -9.25
CA TYR A 39 3.21 5.87 -8.08
C TYR A 39 3.27 7.37 -7.77
N ALA A 40 3.59 8.20 -8.76
CA ALA A 40 3.63 9.66 -8.58
C ALA A 40 2.25 10.22 -8.16
N ALA A 41 1.17 9.78 -8.82
CA ALA A 41 -0.18 10.21 -8.47
C ALA A 41 -0.58 9.79 -7.04
N TRP A 42 -0.16 8.60 -6.59
CA TRP A 42 -0.40 8.15 -5.23
C TRP A 42 0.39 8.98 -4.21
N LEU A 43 1.67 9.24 -4.46
CA LEU A 43 2.50 10.10 -3.60
C LEU A 43 1.90 11.50 -3.45
N ASP A 44 1.49 12.12 -4.57
CA ASP A 44 0.85 13.43 -4.58
C ASP A 44 -0.46 13.44 -3.79
N ARG A 45 -1.25 12.35 -3.88
CA ARG A 45 -2.52 12.20 -3.15
C ARG A 45 -2.34 12.02 -1.65
N GLU A 46 -1.31 11.27 -1.23
CA GLU A 46 -1.04 10.99 0.18
C GLU A 46 -0.16 12.08 0.82
N GLY A 47 0.45 12.96 0.02
CA GLY A 47 1.31 14.05 0.51
C GLY A 47 2.64 13.55 1.08
N VAL A 48 3.19 12.47 0.50
CA VAL A 48 4.44 11.83 0.94
C VAL A 48 5.47 11.80 -0.18
N THR A 49 6.73 11.50 0.16
CA THR A 49 7.87 11.41 -0.78
C THR A 49 8.67 10.12 -0.54
N PRO A 50 9.32 9.54 -1.56
CA PRO A 50 10.22 8.40 -1.38
C PRO A 50 11.29 8.63 -0.31
N ASP A 51 11.69 9.89 -0.09
CA ASP A 51 12.74 10.26 0.85
C ASP A 51 12.32 10.23 2.32
N THR A 52 11.03 9.99 2.61
CA THR A 52 10.53 9.87 4.00
C THR A 52 10.98 8.59 4.70
N ARG A 53 11.63 7.66 3.98
CA ARG A 53 12.01 6.34 4.49
C ARG A 53 13.36 6.40 5.22
N ASP A 54 13.28 6.33 6.55
CA ASP A 54 14.46 6.31 7.42
C ASP A 54 15.42 5.15 7.07
N GLN A 55 16.71 5.46 7.12
CA GLN A 55 17.77 4.47 6.99
C GLN A 55 17.64 3.38 8.04
N VAL A 56 17.78 2.13 7.61
CA VAL A 56 17.87 0.97 8.49
C VAL A 56 19.12 1.08 9.36
N ARG A 57 18.95 0.82 10.64
CA ARG A 57 20.00 0.79 11.67
C ARG A 57 19.86 -0.51 12.45
N TYR A 58 20.92 -0.89 13.16
CA TYR A 58 20.93 -2.06 14.07
C TYR A 58 20.76 -3.42 13.37
N ILE A 59 21.25 -3.53 12.13
CA ILE A 59 21.45 -4.81 11.43
C ILE A 59 22.91 -4.84 11.02
N ASP A 60 23.64 -5.84 11.53
CA ASP A 60 25.10 -5.91 11.37
C ASP A 60 25.50 -6.41 9.97
N ASP A 61 24.73 -7.35 9.42
CA ASP A 61 24.98 -7.87 8.08
C ASP A 61 24.59 -6.82 7.00
N PRO A 62 25.53 -6.39 6.14
CA PRO A 62 25.25 -5.35 5.14
C PRO A 62 24.26 -5.77 4.04
N GLU A 63 24.10 -7.06 3.76
CA GLU A 63 23.12 -7.57 2.81
C GLU A 63 21.73 -7.57 3.44
N GLU A 64 21.57 -8.11 4.64
CA GLU A 64 20.32 -8.06 5.40
C GLU A 64 19.84 -6.62 5.66
N ALA A 65 20.78 -5.72 6.01
CA ALA A 65 20.48 -4.30 6.17
C ALA A 65 19.94 -3.69 4.86
N TYR A 66 20.51 -4.08 3.72
CA TYR A 66 20.03 -3.64 2.41
C TYR A 66 18.66 -4.24 2.07
N VAL A 67 18.41 -5.52 2.35
CA VAL A 67 17.10 -6.16 2.15
C VAL A 67 16.02 -5.39 2.90
N MET A 68 16.27 -5.08 4.18
CA MET A 68 15.31 -4.33 5.00
C MET A 68 15.15 -2.88 4.54
N GLN A 69 16.21 -2.26 4.04
CA GLN A 69 16.14 -0.91 3.48
C GLN A 69 15.30 -0.89 2.21
N ARG A 70 15.55 -1.83 1.29
CA ARG A 70 14.77 -1.98 0.06
C ARG A 70 13.30 -2.22 0.36
N TYR A 71 12.99 -3.13 1.28
CA TYR A 71 11.61 -3.38 1.71
C TYR A 71 10.92 -2.08 2.18
N ARG A 72 11.58 -1.24 2.98
CA ARG A 72 11.01 0.05 3.42
C ARG A 72 10.76 1.02 2.27
N GLU A 73 11.70 1.06 1.33
CA GLU A 73 11.71 1.94 0.16
C GLU A 73 10.68 1.55 -0.90
N THR A 74 10.45 0.25 -1.09
CA THR A 74 9.53 -0.25 -2.12
C THR A 74 8.09 -0.39 -1.63
N HIS A 75 7.87 -0.31 -0.31
CA HIS A 75 6.54 -0.43 0.31
C HIS A 75 5.49 0.51 -0.32
N ASP A 76 5.87 1.74 -0.65
CA ASP A 76 4.95 2.72 -1.24
C ASP A 76 4.49 2.32 -2.66
N PHE A 77 5.28 1.52 -3.39
CA PHE A 77 4.81 0.96 -4.65
C PHE A 77 3.64 0.00 -4.44
N THR A 78 3.67 -0.83 -3.40
CA THR A 78 2.56 -1.73 -3.07
C THR A 78 1.28 -0.94 -2.78
N HIS A 79 1.39 0.17 -2.06
CA HIS A 79 0.27 1.08 -1.88
C HIS A 79 -0.22 1.67 -3.22
N ALA A 80 0.68 2.19 -4.05
CA ALA A 80 0.33 2.79 -5.33
C ALA A 80 -0.36 1.80 -6.27
N ILE A 81 0.16 0.57 -6.39
CA ILE A 81 -0.44 -0.45 -7.26
C ILE A 81 -1.70 -1.06 -6.66
N THR A 82 -2.04 -0.86 -5.39
CA THR A 82 -3.31 -1.36 -4.80
C THR A 82 -4.32 -0.24 -4.56
N GLY A 83 -3.90 1.03 -4.63
CA GLY A 83 -4.72 2.19 -4.31
C GLY A 83 -4.99 2.36 -2.81
N LEU A 84 -4.34 1.57 -1.95
CA LEU A 84 -4.56 1.66 -0.50
C LEU A 84 -3.89 2.93 0.06
N PRO A 85 -4.60 3.74 0.85
CA PRO A 85 -4.07 4.97 1.45
C PRO A 85 -3.22 4.71 2.71
N VAL A 86 -2.49 5.74 3.18
CA VAL A 86 -1.64 5.65 4.39
C VAL A 86 -2.39 5.92 5.71
N ILE A 87 -3.74 5.87 5.68
CA ILE A 87 -4.51 5.86 6.93
C ILE A 87 -4.36 4.51 7.60
N ILE A 88 -4.49 4.46 8.94
CA ILE A 88 -4.26 3.25 9.76
C ILE A 88 -4.90 1.99 9.17
N GLU A 89 -6.12 2.08 8.65
CA GLU A 89 -6.83 0.94 8.06
C GLU A 89 -6.21 0.44 6.75
N GLY A 90 -5.73 1.35 5.89
CA GLY A 90 -5.02 0.99 4.65
C GLY A 90 -3.61 0.45 4.92
N GLU A 91 -2.91 1.06 5.88
CA GLU A 91 -1.61 0.58 6.39
C GLU A 91 -1.72 -0.85 6.92
N LEU A 92 -2.72 -1.14 7.75
CA LEU A 92 -2.95 -2.48 8.26
C LEU A 92 -3.23 -3.50 7.16
N ALA A 93 -3.95 -3.11 6.10
CA ALA A 93 -4.22 -3.97 4.96
C ALA A 93 -2.92 -4.31 4.19
N ILE A 94 -2.07 -3.31 3.93
CA ILE A 94 -0.76 -3.54 3.30
C ILE A 94 0.15 -4.37 4.19
N LYS A 95 0.20 -4.11 5.50
CA LYS A 95 1.04 -4.90 6.41
C LYS A 95 0.60 -6.37 6.50
N ALA A 96 -0.70 -6.65 6.42
CA ALA A 96 -1.20 -8.02 6.34
C ALA A 96 -0.81 -8.69 5.02
N PHE A 97 -0.85 -7.94 3.91
CA PHE A 97 -0.41 -8.42 2.61
C PHE A 97 1.10 -8.71 2.63
N GLU A 98 1.91 -7.78 3.13
CA GLU A 98 3.35 -7.92 3.23
C GLU A 98 3.74 -9.08 4.15
N PHE A 99 3.05 -9.27 5.28
CA PHE A 99 3.30 -10.41 6.15
C PHE A 99 3.06 -11.73 5.44
N THR A 100 1.98 -11.85 4.68
CA THR A 100 1.70 -13.09 3.95
C THR A 100 2.59 -13.29 2.73
N ASN A 101 3.08 -12.21 2.12
CA ASN A 101 3.95 -12.26 0.96
C ASN A 101 5.43 -12.48 1.32
N THR A 102 5.92 -11.95 2.45
CA THR A 102 7.35 -11.98 2.80
C THR A 102 7.67 -12.70 4.12
N LEU A 103 6.66 -12.97 4.95
CA LEU A 103 6.79 -13.54 6.30
C LEU A 103 7.67 -12.74 7.26
N LEU A 104 7.99 -11.48 6.95
CA LEU A 104 8.76 -10.60 7.84
C LEU A 104 7.99 -10.40 9.16
N PRO A 105 8.52 -10.79 10.33
CA PRO A 105 7.76 -10.76 11.59
C PRO A 105 7.21 -9.38 11.95
N MET A 106 7.95 -8.32 11.63
CA MET A 106 7.57 -6.94 11.95
C MET A 106 6.27 -6.50 11.26
N THR A 107 5.99 -7.00 10.05
CA THR A 107 4.73 -6.67 9.36
C THR A 107 3.55 -7.33 10.03
N GLY A 108 3.70 -8.59 10.47
CA GLY A 108 2.70 -9.29 11.30
C GLY A 108 2.47 -8.61 12.65
N LEU A 109 3.54 -8.24 13.37
CA LEU A 109 3.45 -7.54 14.65
C LEU A 109 2.75 -6.18 14.53
N SER A 110 2.94 -5.46 13.42
CA SER A 110 2.28 -4.17 13.18
C SER A 110 0.75 -4.27 13.15
N LEU A 111 0.19 -5.46 12.90
CA LEU A 111 -1.26 -5.70 12.91
C LEU A 111 -1.89 -5.51 14.29
N ALA A 112 -1.10 -5.52 15.37
CA ALA A 112 -1.58 -5.16 16.69
C ALA A 112 -2.20 -3.75 16.74
N ALA A 113 -1.81 -2.85 15.82
CA ALA A 113 -2.41 -1.52 15.70
C ALA A 113 -3.90 -1.54 15.30
N VAL A 114 -4.48 -2.69 14.94
CA VAL A 114 -5.93 -2.88 14.72
C VAL A 114 -6.77 -2.42 15.92
N VAL A 115 -6.21 -2.44 17.13
CA VAL A 115 -6.88 -1.94 18.34
C VAL A 115 -7.17 -0.44 18.30
N ARG A 116 -6.49 0.32 17.43
CA ARG A 116 -6.69 1.76 17.23
C ARG A 116 -7.83 2.08 16.27
N LEU A 117 -8.36 1.09 15.56
CA LEU A 117 -9.47 1.29 14.62
C LEU A 117 -10.81 1.49 15.34
N LYS A 118 -11.66 2.36 14.80
CA LYS A 118 -13.06 2.45 15.24
C LYS A 118 -13.80 1.17 14.89
N ALA A 119 -14.88 0.85 15.61
CA ALA A 119 -15.65 -0.39 15.40
C ALA A 119 -16.02 -0.65 13.93
N VAL A 120 -16.42 0.40 13.20
CA VAL A 120 -16.80 0.27 11.77
C VAL A 120 -15.60 0.06 10.85
N GLU A 121 -14.45 0.67 11.17
CA GLU A 121 -13.20 0.46 10.44
C GLU A 121 -12.67 -0.96 10.71
N ARG A 122 -12.75 -1.42 11.96
CA ARG A 122 -12.38 -2.78 12.36
C ARG A 122 -13.24 -3.82 11.63
N LYS A 123 -14.56 -3.63 11.60
CA LYS A 123 -15.47 -4.51 10.86
C LYS A 123 -15.07 -4.59 9.38
N ARG A 124 -14.88 -3.44 8.72
CA ARG A 124 -14.49 -3.41 7.31
C ARG A 124 -13.11 -4.04 7.06
N PHE A 125 -12.16 -3.82 7.97
CA PHE A 125 -10.85 -4.46 7.91
C PHE A 125 -10.97 -5.99 7.93
N PHE A 126 -11.67 -6.57 8.91
CA PHE A 126 -11.82 -8.03 9.01
C PHE A 126 -12.69 -8.65 7.90
N ASP A 127 -13.70 -7.94 7.41
CA ASP A 127 -14.62 -8.47 6.40
C ASP A 127 -14.06 -8.37 4.97
N ILE A 128 -13.21 -7.37 4.69
CA ILE A 128 -12.79 -7.03 3.32
C ILE A 128 -11.27 -7.08 3.19
N TYR A 129 -10.58 -6.22 3.94
CA TYR A 129 -9.16 -5.96 3.67
C TYR A 129 -8.23 -7.07 4.17
N LEU A 130 -8.52 -7.69 5.31
CA LEU A 130 -7.73 -8.82 5.80
C LEU A 130 -7.89 -10.05 4.88
N PRO A 131 -9.11 -10.50 4.50
CA PRO A 131 -9.27 -11.57 3.53
C PRO A 131 -8.60 -11.27 2.18
N TRP A 132 -8.74 -10.04 1.68
CA TRP A 132 -8.05 -9.59 0.47
C TRP A 132 -6.53 -9.71 0.62
N ALA A 133 -5.98 -9.20 1.73
CA ALA A 133 -4.55 -9.18 2.00
C ALA A 133 -3.97 -10.59 2.08
N LEU A 134 -4.64 -11.51 2.81
CA LEU A 134 -4.20 -12.90 2.92
C LEU A 134 -4.22 -13.61 1.56
N ARG A 135 -5.31 -13.47 0.80
CA ARG A 135 -5.45 -14.09 -0.52
C ARG A 135 -4.38 -13.58 -1.49
N ASN A 136 -4.18 -12.26 -1.52
CA ASN A 136 -3.23 -11.64 -2.44
C ASN A 136 -1.80 -11.92 -2.03
N GLY A 137 -1.44 -11.80 -0.75
CA GLY A 137 -0.06 -12.00 -0.31
C GLY A 137 0.42 -13.44 -0.50
N LEU A 138 -0.47 -14.44 -0.31
CA LEU A 138 -0.16 -15.85 -0.56
C LEU A 138 -0.06 -16.23 -2.05
N LYS A 139 -0.84 -15.56 -2.92
CA LYS A 139 -0.87 -15.85 -4.36
C LYS A 139 0.18 -15.07 -5.13
N ALA A 140 0.51 -13.87 -4.66
CA ALA A 140 1.34 -12.94 -5.38
C ALA A 140 2.81 -13.38 -5.41
N GLU A 141 3.51 -12.97 -6.45
CA GLU A 141 4.97 -12.99 -6.44
C GLU A 141 5.49 -12.15 -5.27
N GLU A 142 6.62 -12.53 -4.68
CA GLU A 142 7.25 -11.78 -3.59
C GLU A 142 7.60 -10.36 -4.05
N VAL A 143 6.90 -9.34 -3.56
CA VAL A 143 7.04 -7.95 -4.02
C VAL A 143 8.42 -7.35 -3.75
N VAL A 144 9.18 -7.95 -2.83
CA VAL A 144 10.57 -7.57 -2.53
C VAL A 144 11.53 -7.95 -3.68
N ASN A 145 11.16 -8.94 -4.51
CA ASN A 145 11.95 -9.37 -5.66
C ASN A 145 11.60 -8.60 -6.94
N VAL A 146 10.60 -7.71 -6.90
CA VAL A 146 10.23 -6.87 -8.05
C VAL A 146 11.30 -5.80 -8.25
N TYR A 147 11.81 -5.72 -9.48
CA TYR A 147 12.76 -4.69 -9.89
C TYR A 147 11.99 -3.43 -10.30
N TRP A 148 11.41 -2.73 -9.32
CA TRP A 148 10.50 -1.58 -9.51
C TRP A 148 11.05 -0.50 -10.44
N GLU A 149 12.35 -0.29 -10.41
CA GLU A 149 13.07 0.69 -11.23
C GLU A 149 12.96 0.38 -12.73
N GLU A 150 12.85 -0.90 -13.12
CA GLU A 150 12.63 -1.36 -14.50
C GLU A 150 11.16 -1.39 -14.89
N GLU A 151 10.24 -1.33 -13.91
CA GLU A 151 8.80 -1.47 -14.12
C GLU A 151 8.05 -0.15 -14.24
N LEU A 152 8.74 0.99 -14.10
CA LEU A 152 8.11 2.32 -14.03
C LEU A 152 7.30 2.67 -15.29
N GLU A 153 7.68 2.17 -16.47
CA GLU A 153 6.96 2.39 -17.73
C GLU A 153 5.94 1.29 -18.04
N THR A 154 5.96 0.18 -17.29
CA THR A 154 5.03 -0.95 -17.48
C THR A 154 3.60 -0.52 -17.18
N ASP A 155 2.64 -1.02 -17.95
CA ASP A 155 1.22 -0.89 -17.63
C ASP A 155 0.91 -1.53 -16.26
N VAL A 156 0.25 -0.77 -15.39
CA VAL A 156 -0.03 -1.18 -14.00
C VAL A 156 -0.95 -2.40 -13.94
N GLY A 157 -1.87 -2.56 -14.90
CA GLY A 157 -2.73 -3.74 -15.01
C GLY A 157 -1.94 -4.97 -15.44
N VAL A 158 -1.02 -4.82 -16.40
CA VAL A 158 -0.09 -5.89 -16.80
C VAL A 158 0.79 -6.32 -15.63
N LEU A 159 1.38 -5.37 -14.90
CA LEU A 159 2.19 -5.69 -13.72
C LEU A 159 1.37 -6.44 -12.66
N ARG A 160 0.19 -5.92 -12.29
CA ARG A 160 -0.71 -6.57 -11.32
C ARG A 160 -1.04 -8.00 -11.72
N ASN A 161 -1.40 -8.22 -12.98
CA ASN A 161 -1.73 -9.55 -13.50
C ASN A 161 -0.53 -10.50 -13.41
N ARG A 162 0.68 -10.03 -13.80
CA ARG A 162 1.91 -10.82 -13.70
C ARG A 162 2.25 -11.17 -12.25
N LEU A 163 2.11 -10.21 -11.34
CA LEU A 163 2.35 -10.41 -9.91
C LEU A 163 1.23 -11.17 -9.21
N GLY A 164 0.08 -11.42 -9.84
CA GLY A 164 -1.07 -12.07 -9.21
C GLY A 164 -1.80 -11.20 -8.18
N ILE A 165 -1.68 -9.87 -8.28
CA ILE A 165 -2.27 -8.89 -7.36
C ILE A 165 -3.58 -8.36 -7.93
N GLU A 166 -4.66 -8.55 -7.18
CA GLU A 166 -5.99 -8.01 -7.44
C GLU A 166 -6.19 -6.73 -6.63
N MET A 167 -6.90 -5.75 -7.19
CA MET A 167 -7.21 -4.53 -6.45
C MET A 167 -8.27 -4.78 -5.35
N PRO A 168 -8.08 -4.23 -4.15
CA PRO A 168 -9.14 -4.17 -3.16
C PRO A 168 -10.17 -3.11 -3.54
N PRO A 169 -11.38 -3.12 -2.93
CA PRO A 169 -12.30 -1.99 -3.00
C PRO A 169 -11.64 -0.67 -2.55
N ASP A 170 -12.00 0.46 -3.18
CA ASP A 170 -11.41 1.76 -2.82
C ASP A 170 -11.85 2.20 -1.41
N LEU A 171 -10.89 2.22 -0.49
CA LEU A 171 -11.12 2.54 0.92
C LEU A 171 -11.62 3.98 1.13
N ARG A 172 -11.14 4.95 0.34
CA ARG A 172 -11.55 6.35 0.47
C ARG A 172 -12.99 6.52 0.00
N GLU A 173 -13.37 5.89 -1.11
CA GLU A 173 -14.76 5.91 -1.59
C GLU A 173 -15.72 5.23 -0.62
N MET A 174 -15.36 4.05 -0.08
CA MET A 174 -16.17 3.38 0.95
C MET A 174 -16.36 4.26 2.20
N ARG A 175 -15.30 4.95 2.65
CA ARG A 175 -15.37 5.85 3.80
C ARG A 175 -16.22 7.08 3.50
N LYS A 176 -16.15 7.62 2.28
CA LYS A 176 -16.95 8.76 1.83
C LYS A 176 -18.43 8.39 1.78
N ALA A 177 -18.79 7.29 1.14
CA ALA A 177 -20.16 6.79 1.05
C ALA A 177 -20.81 6.63 2.44
N LEU A 178 -20.09 5.99 3.38
CA LEU A 178 -20.57 5.81 4.75
C LEU A 178 -20.79 7.13 5.50
N ARG A 179 -19.95 8.15 5.25
CA ARG A 179 -20.13 9.48 5.87
C ARG A 179 -21.35 10.18 5.30
N GLU A 180 -21.56 10.09 3.99
CA GLU A 180 -22.71 10.69 3.32
C GLU A 180 -24.02 10.05 3.77
N GLU A 181 -24.06 8.72 3.88
CA GLU A 181 -25.19 7.96 4.42
C GLU A 181 -25.55 8.42 5.83
N ARG A 182 -24.59 8.44 6.77
CA ARG A 182 -24.81 8.92 8.14
C ARG A 182 -25.28 10.37 8.20
N LYS A 183 -24.78 11.22 7.30
CA LYS A 183 -25.22 12.61 7.21
C LYS A 183 -26.68 12.70 6.77
N ARG A 184 -27.10 11.88 5.80
CA ARG A 184 -28.50 11.78 5.34
C ARG A 184 -29.40 11.29 6.47
N GLU A 185 -29.05 10.19 7.14
CA GLU A 185 -29.83 9.65 8.27
C GLU A 185 -29.99 10.68 9.40
N ARG A 186 -28.91 11.42 9.70
CA ARG A 186 -28.97 12.48 10.71
C ARG A 186 -29.92 13.60 10.31
N MET A 187 -29.82 14.10 9.07
CA MET A 187 -30.72 15.15 8.56
C MET A 187 -32.18 14.69 8.53
N GLU A 188 -32.44 13.43 8.20
CA GLU A 188 -33.79 12.85 8.23
C GLU A 188 -34.34 12.75 9.66
N ARG A 189 -33.53 12.31 10.62
CA ARG A 189 -33.91 12.29 12.04
C ARG A 189 -34.19 13.68 12.59
N GLU A 190 -33.39 14.67 12.24
CA GLU A 190 -33.59 16.07 12.64
C GLU A 190 -34.89 16.63 12.05
N LYS A 191 -35.18 16.36 10.77
CA LYS A 191 -36.46 16.74 10.13
C LYS A 191 -37.66 16.08 10.79
N LEU A 192 -37.58 14.76 11.07
CA LEU A 192 -38.66 14.02 11.73
C LEU A 192 -38.87 14.48 13.18
N GLY A 193 -37.82 14.89 13.89
CA GLY A 193 -37.90 15.50 15.21
C GLY A 193 -38.61 16.85 15.17
N ALA A 194 -38.22 17.73 14.24
CA ALA A 194 -38.82 19.05 14.07
C ALA A 194 -40.32 18.98 13.69
N ILE A 195 -40.75 17.97 12.92
CA ILE A 195 -42.16 17.75 12.58
C ILE A 195 -42.98 17.28 13.80
N LYS A 196 -42.36 16.60 14.78
CA LYS A 196 -43.06 16.13 15.99
C LYS A 196 -43.19 17.20 17.07
N GLU A 197 -42.36 18.23 17.02
CA GLU A 197 -42.36 19.36 17.97
C GLU A 197 -43.19 20.56 17.49
N ALA A 198 -43.66 20.54 16.24
CA ALA A 198 -44.53 21.55 15.62
C ALA A 198 -46.01 21.11 15.63
#